data_AF-A0A1F9Y8T9-F1
#
_entry.id   AF-A0A1F9Y8T9-F1
#
_cell.length_a   1.000
_cell.length_b   1.000
_cell.length_c   1.000
_cell.angle_alpha   90.00
_cell.angle_beta   90.00
_cell.angle_gamma   90.00
#
_symmetry.space_group_name_H-M   'P 1'
#
loop_
_entity.id
_entity.type
_entity.pdbx_description
1 polymer ?
#
loop_
_entity_poly.entity_id
_entity_poly.type
_entity_poly.pdbx_seq_one_letter_code
_entity_poly.pdbx_strand_id
1 'polypeptide(L)'
;MIYLLLSAQFESFRNPFIVMLTVPLALAGALFSLWYFKQTLNIFSQIGIIVLIGLVTKNGILIVEFANQRRAAGLALVPALIEASVSRFRPIVMTSLTVMLGSLPIALALGASAQSRISLGIVIIGGLLFALLLSLFIIPIMYTLLSKQDKMTR
;
A
#
# COMPACT_ATOMS: atom_id res chain seq x y z
N MET A 1 9.55 11.66 -9.74
CA MET A 1 9.44 10.59 -10.75
C MET A 1 8.15 9.79 -10.60
N ILE A 2 7.90 9.08 -9.49
CA ILE A 2 6.69 8.24 -9.30
C ILE A 2 5.38 9.02 -9.52
N TYR A 3 5.26 10.24 -8.97
CA TYR A 3 4.07 11.09 -9.17
C TYR A 3 3.79 11.43 -10.65
N LEU A 4 4.83 11.72 -11.44
CA LEU A 4 4.70 12.09 -12.85
C LEU A 4 4.29 10.88 -13.70
N LEU A 5 4.89 9.71 -13.43
CA LEU A 5 4.49 8.46 -14.07
C LEU A 5 3.03 8.11 -13.76
N LEU A 6 2.60 8.29 -12.51
CA LEU A 6 1.19 8.06 -12.14
C LEU A 6 0.24 9.08 -12.75
N SER A 7 0.66 10.34 -12.85
CA SER A 7 -0.16 11.38 -13.50
C SER A 7 -0.36 11.09 -14.98
N ALA A 8 0.68 10.59 -15.65
CA ALA A 8 0.59 10.09 -17.02
C ALA A 8 -0.30 8.84 -17.12
N GLN A 9 -0.16 7.89 -16.19
CA GLN A 9 -0.94 6.64 -16.17
C GLN A 9 -2.45 6.88 -16.01
N PHE A 10 -2.83 7.81 -15.14
CA PHE A 10 -4.24 8.06 -14.82
C PHE A 10 -4.87 9.19 -15.63
N GLU A 11 -4.12 9.82 -16.55
CA GLU A 11 -4.49 11.07 -17.24
C GLU A 11 -5.10 12.13 -16.29
N SER A 12 -4.66 12.13 -15.03
CA SER A 12 -5.28 12.90 -13.96
C SER A 12 -4.27 13.17 -12.85
N PHE A 13 -4.26 14.40 -12.34
CA PHE A 13 -3.38 14.83 -11.24
C PHE A 13 -3.93 14.51 -9.84
N ARG A 14 -5.23 14.19 -9.72
CA ARG A 14 -5.87 13.90 -8.41
C ARG A 14 -5.67 12.44 -7.96
N ASN A 15 -5.78 11.50 -8.89
CA ASN A 15 -5.63 10.07 -8.62
C ASN A 15 -4.23 9.68 -8.06
N PRO A 16 -3.11 10.20 -8.60
CA PRO A 16 -1.77 9.99 -8.05
C PRO A 16 -1.61 10.48 -6.63
N PHE A 17 -2.28 11.58 -6.26
CA PHE A 17 -2.18 12.16 -4.93
C PHE A 17 -2.76 11.23 -3.86
N ILE A 18 -3.91 10.60 -4.15
CA ILE A 18 -4.54 9.62 -3.26
C ILE A 18 -3.62 8.40 -3.04
N VAL A 19 -2.96 7.94 -4.10
CA VAL A 19 -1.98 6.85 -4.00
C VAL A 19 -0.75 7.28 -3.18
N MET A 20 -0.25 8.50 -3.37
CA MET A 20 0.91 9.00 -2.63
C MET A 20 0.67 9.08 -1.11
N LEU A 21 -0.56 9.29 -0.65
CA LEU A 21 -0.91 9.26 0.76
C LEU A 21 -0.71 7.89 1.42
N THR A 22 -0.66 6.81 0.62
CA THR A 22 -0.40 5.46 1.14
C THR A 22 1.08 5.26 1.52
N VAL A 23 2.00 6.07 0.97
CA VAL A 23 3.45 5.95 1.20
C VAL A 23 3.86 6.33 2.63
N PRO A 24 3.45 7.50 3.19
CA PRO A 24 3.70 7.82 4.59
C PRO A 24 3.11 6.79 5.55
N LEU A 25 1.96 6.22 5.20
CA LEU A 25 1.28 5.18 5.95
C LEU A 25 2.12 3.90 6.02
N ALA A 26 2.69 3.49 4.88
CA ALA A 26 3.56 2.33 4.77
C ALA A 26 4.83 2.53 5.59
N LEU A 27 5.43 3.73 5.51
CA LEU A 27 6.58 4.12 6.33
C LEU A 27 6.27 4.06 7.83
N ALA A 28 5.12 4.57 8.25
CA ALA A 28 4.69 4.49 9.65
C ALA A 28 4.58 3.04 10.13
N GLY A 29 4.00 2.15 9.32
CA GLY A 29 3.93 0.72 9.62
C GLY A 29 5.30 0.05 9.75
N ALA A 30 6.24 0.36 8.85
CA ALA A 30 7.60 -0.17 8.90
C ALA A 30 8.41 0.32 10.10
N LEU A 31 8.30 1.62 10.43
CA LEU A 31 8.99 2.18 11.59
C LEU A 31 8.39 1.64 12.89
N PHE A 32 7.06 1.49 12.94
CA PHE A 32 6.37 0.88 14.08
C PHE A 32 6.79 -0.58 14.29
N SER A 33 6.91 -1.37 13.23
CA SER A 33 7.35 -2.77 13.35
C SER A 33 8.82 -2.87 13.80
N LEU A 34 9.71 -2.03 13.28
CA LEU A 34 11.10 -1.97 13.75
C LEU A 34 11.19 -1.62 15.23
N TRP A 35 10.41 -0.62 15.67
CA TRP A 35 10.37 -0.20 17.06
C TRP A 35 9.84 -1.32 17.98
N TYR A 36 8.76 -1.99 17.58
CA TYR A 36 8.16 -3.09 18.34
C TYR A 36 9.11 -4.28 18.50
N PHE A 37 9.83 -4.66 17.43
CA PHE A 37 10.80 -5.76 17.45
C PHE A 37 12.21 -5.33 17.90
N LYS A 38 12.38 -4.09 18.39
CA LYS A 38 13.66 -3.52 18.87
C LYS A 38 14.81 -3.65 17.86
N GLN A 39 14.51 -3.48 16.58
CA GLN A 39 15.48 -3.51 15.49
C GLN A 39 15.94 -2.09 15.12
N THR A 40 17.16 -1.97 14.60
CA THR A 40 17.74 -0.69 14.20
C THR A 40 17.46 -0.37 12.73
N LEU A 41 17.51 0.92 12.39
CA LEU A 41 17.51 1.40 11.00
C LEU A 41 18.90 1.13 10.38
N ASN A 42 18.99 0.03 9.65
CA ASN A 42 20.17 -0.37 8.89
C ASN A 42 19.86 -0.41 7.36
N ILE A 43 20.87 -0.69 6.54
CA ILE A 43 20.72 -0.74 5.08
C ILE A 43 19.65 -1.77 4.66
N PHE A 44 19.56 -2.91 5.34
CA PHE A 44 18.56 -3.95 5.05
C PHE A 44 17.13 -3.50 5.37
N SER A 45 16.93 -2.78 6.48
CA SER A 45 15.64 -2.20 6.84
C SER A 45 15.22 -1.10 5.84
N GLN A 46 16.17 -0.32 5.32
CA GLN A 46 15.91 0.68 4.28
C GLN A 46 15.49 0.01 2.96
N ILE A 47 16.17 -1.07 2.57
CA ILE A 47 15.76 -1.88 1.41
C ILE A 47 14.34 -2.44 1.63
N GLY A 48 14.06 -2.97 2.82
CA GLY A 48 12.73 -3.46 3.18
C GLY A 48 11.65 -2.38 3.08
N ILE A 49 11.95 -1.16 3.53
CA ILE A 49 11.07 0.01 3.42
C ILE A 49 10.78 0.34 1.95
N ILE A 50 11.80 0.33 1.09
CA ILE A 50 11.62 0.61 -0.35
C ILE A 50 10.71 -0.43 -1.01
N VAL A 51 10.95 -1.72 -0.72
CA VAL A 51 10.11 -2.83 -1.22
C VAL A 51 8.67 -2.66 -0.74
N LEU A 52 8.50 -2.34 0.54
CA LEU A 52 7.19 -2.11 1.15
C LEU A 52 6.43 -0.96 0.47
N ILE A 53 7.09 0.17 0.23
CA ILE A 53 6.50 1.30 -0.48
C ILE A 53 5.99 0.86 -1.85
N GLY A 54 6.77 0.09 -2.61
CA GLY A 54 6.35 -0.43 -3.92
C GLY A 54 5.12 -1.33 -3.84
N LEU A 55 5.07 -2.25 -2.87
CA LEU A 55 3.93 -3.14 -2.64
C LEU A 55 2.64 -2.38 -2.29
N VAL A 56 2.73 -1.44 -1.34
CA VAL A 56 1.57 -0.66 -0.90
C VAL A 56 1.08 0.28 -2.00
N THR A 57 2.02 0.93 -2.70
CA THR A 57 1.72 1.81 -3.84
C THR A 57 1.01 1.03 -4.94
N LYS A 58 1.48 -0.19 -5.29
CA LYS A 58 0.83 -1.06 -6.27
C LYS A 58 -0.62 -1.38 -5.90
N ASN A 59 -0.88 -1.70 -4.64
CA ASN A 59 -2.22 -1.98 -4.16
C ASN A 59 -3.12 -0.74 -4.25
N GLY A 60 -2.59 0.44 -3.91
CA GLY A 60 -3.29 1.72 -4.05
C GLY A 60 -3.63 2.06 -5.51
N ILE A 61 -2.68 1.89 -6.42
CA ILE A 61 -2.87 2.09 -7.86
C ILE A 61 -4.00 1.20 -8.37
N LEU A 62 -3.98 -0.09 -8.04
CA LEU A 62 -4.97 -1.06 -8.52
C LEU A 62 -6.39 -0.72 -8.09
N ILE A 63 -6.60 -0.22 -6.86
CA ILE A 63 -7.93 0.17 -6.38
C ILE A 63 -8.43 1.40 -7.14
N VAL A 64 -7.59 2.41 -7.31
CA VAL A 64 -7.96 3.66 -8.01
C VAL A 64 -8.21 3.41 -9.50
N GLU A 65 -7.38 2.60 -10.15
CA GLU A 65 -7.54 2.17 -11.54
C GLU A 65 -8.88 1.44 -11.75
N PHE A 66 -9.20 0.45 -10.91
CA PHE A 66 -10.46 -0.28 -11.00
C PHE A 66 -11.68 0.63 -10.75
N ALA A 67 -11.58 1.55 -9.79
CA ALA A 67 -12.64 2.52 -9.53
C ALA A 67 -12.89 3.42 -10.74
N ASN A 68 -11.82 3.90 -11.41
CA ASN A 68 -11.93 4.68 -12.64
C ASN A 68 -12.52 3.87 -13.79
N GLN A 69 -12.13 2.61 -13.98
CA GLN A 69 -12.72 1.73 -14.99
C GLN A 69 -14.23 1.52 -14.75
N ARG A 70 -14.64 1.33 -13.50
CA ARG A 70 -16.06 1.21 -13.14
C ARG A 70 -16.82 2.54 -13.34
N ARG A 71 -16.20 3.68 -13.06
CA ARG A 71 -16.78 4.99 -13.41
C ARG A 71 -16.94 5.18 -14.91
N ALA A 72 -15.97 4.73 -15.72
CA ALA A 72 -16.06 4.76 -17.18
C ALA A 72 -17.20 3.85 -17.71
N ALA A 73 -17.52 2.77 -16.99
CA ALA A 73 -18.67 1.91 -17.24
C ALA A 73 -20.02 2.52 -16.77
N GLY A 74 -20.04 3.77 -16.32
CA GLY A 74 -21.27 4.50 -15.96
C GLY A 74 -21.70 4.37 -14.49
N LEU A 75 -20.93 3.68 -13.63
CA LEU A 75 -21.24 3.58 -12.20
C LEU A 75 -20.94 4.90 -11.48
N ALA A 76 -21.82 5.26 -10.54
CA ALA A 76 -21.56 6.35 -9.61
C ALA A 76 -20.30 6.07 -8.78
N LEU A 77 -19.64 7.14 -8.31
CA LEU A 77 -18.30 7.04 -7.72
C LEU A 77 -18.24 6.12 -6.49
N VAL A 78 -19.19 6.25 -5.57
CA VAL A 78 -19.23 5.46 -4.33
C VAL A 78 -19.43 3.95 -4.61
N PRO A 79 -20.44 3.52 -5.40
CA PRO A 79 -20.58 2.10 -5.71
C PRO A 79 -19.40 1.57 -6.55
N ALA A 80 -18.85 2.35 -7.49
CA ALA A 80 -17.67 1.97 -8.26
C ALA A 80 -16.46 1.67 -7.36
N LEU A 81 -16.26 2.48 -6.32
CA LEU A 81 -15.16 2.28 -5.38
C LEU A 81 -15.38 1.08 -4.45
N ILE A 82 -16.60 0.89 -3.94
CA ILE A 82 -16.91 -0.27 -3.10
C ILE A 82 -16.68 -1.56 -3.91
N GLU A 83 -17.14 -1.60 -5.15
CA GLU A 83 -16.95 -2.76 -6.02
C GLU A 83 -15.47 -2.99 -6.38
N ALA A 84 -14.72 -1.91 -6.63
CA ALA A 84 -13.27 -1.97 -6.82
C ALA A 84 -12.56 -2.53 -5.57
N SER A 85 -12.88 -2.02 -4.38
CA SER A 85 -12.28 -2.49 -3.13
C SER A 85 -12.60 -3.97 -2.85
N VAL A 86 -13.86 -4.39 -3.03
CA VAL A 86 -14.27 -5.79 -2.80
C VAL A 86 -13.61 -6.75 -3.80
N SER A 87 -13.57 -6.38 -5.08
CA SER A 87 -12.95 -7.23 -6.11
C SER A 87 -11.43 -7.35 -5.94
N ARG A 88 -10.76 -6.31 -5.42
CA ARG A 88 -9.31 -6.30 -5.19
C ARG A 88 -8.91 -6.86 -3.83
N PHE A 89 -9.81 -6.95 -2.86
CA PHE A 89 -9.52 -7.47 -1.52
C PHE A 89 -8.87 -8.87 -1.57
N ARG A 90 -9.48 -9.80 -2.32
CA ARG A 90 -8.95 -11.16 -2.48
C ARG A 90 -7.51 -11.17 -3.04
N PRO A 91 -7.22 -10.55 -4.19
CA PRO A 91 -5.86 -10.42 -4.72
C PRO A 91 -4.87 -9.77 -3.74
N ILE A 92 -5.25 -8.68 -3.06
CA ILE A 92 -4.36 -7.95 -2.14
C ILE A 92 -3.98 -8.81 -0.93
N VAL A 93 -4.94 -9.53 -0.37
CA VAL A 93 -4.69 -10.46 0.74
C VAL A 93 -3.77 -11.60 0.28
N MET A 94 -4.03 -12.17 -0.90
CA MET A 94 -3.21 -13.26 -1.45
C MET A 94 -1.74 -12.85 -1.62
N THR A 95 -1.47 -11.71 -2.26
CA THR A 95 -0.09 -11.25 -2.48
C THR A 95 0.61 -10.92 -1.16
N SER A 96 -0.10 -10.26 -0.23
CA SER A 96 0.47 -9.88 1.05
C SER A 96 0.81 -11.09 1.90
N LEU A 97 -0.05 -12.12 1.93
CA LEU A 97 0.23 -13.38 2.61
C LEU A 97 1.43 -14.09 1.98
N THR A 98 1.50 -14.17 0.66
CA THR A 98 2.66 -14.77 -0.03
C THR A 98 3.97 -14.07 0.35
N VAL A 99 3.99 -12.74 0.38
CA VAL A 99 5.19 -11.98 0.76
C VAL A 99 5.51 -12.16 2.24
N MET A 100 4.51 -12.16 3.12
CA MET A 100 4.72 -12.41 4.55
C MET A 100 5.30 -13.81 4.80
N LEU A 101 4.71 -14.84 4.20
CA LEU A 101 5.20 -16.22 4.34
C LEU A 101 6.58 -16.40 3.69
N GLY A 102 6.83 -15.77 2.54
CA GLY A 102 8.12 -15.81 1.86
C GLY A 102 9.23 -15.06 2.61
N SER A 103 8.89 -14.04 3.40
CA SER A 103 9.83 -13.28 4.23
C SER A 103 9.99 -13.85 5.65
N LEU A 104 9.15 -14.82 6.04
CA LEU A 104 9.20 -15.49 7.33
C LEU A 104 10.57 -16.14 7.62
N PRO A 105 11.21 -16.88 6.69
CA PRO A 105 12.52 -17.49 6.93
C PRO A 105 13.62 -16.45 7.16
N ILE A 106 13.50 -15.30 6.50
CA ILE A 106 14.44 -14.18 6.63
C ILE A 106 14.28 -13.50 8.00
N ALA A 107 13.03 -13.35 8.46
CA ALA A 107 12.73 -12.82 9.79
C ALA A 107 13.18 -13.78 10.91
N LEU A 108 13.14 -15.09 10.67
CA LEU A 108 13.54 -16.14 11.63
C LEU A 108 15.06 -16.40 11.70
N ALA A 109 15.89 -15.59 11.02
CA ALA A 109 17.33 -15.60 11.23
C ALA A 109 18.07 -16.91 10.91
N LEU A 110 17.61 -17.68 9.91
CA LEU A 110 18.21 -18.97 9.56
C LEU A 110 19.58 -18.79 8.84
N GLY A 111 20.65 -18.43 9.56
CA GLY A 111 22.03 -18.43 9.04
C GLY A 111 23.03 -17.45 9.68
N ALA A 112 24.30 -17.51 9.23
CA ALA A 112 25.34 -16.57 9.64
C ALA A 112 25.11 -15.15 9.04
N SER A 113 25.42 -14.12 9.83
CA SER A 113 25.09 -12.70 9.56
C SER A 113 23.57 -12.40 9.51
N ALA A 114 22.77 -13.16 10.25
CA ALA A 114 21.32 -13.01 10.29
C ALA A 114 20.84 -11.70 10.95
N GLN A 115 21.57 -11.17 11.93
CA GLN A 115 21.09 -10.02 12.73
C GLN A 115 20.65 -8.83 11.88
N SER A 116 21.40 -8.51 10.81
CA SER A 116 21.07 -7.40 9.91
C SER A 116 19.94 -7.75 8.91
N ARG A 117 19.79 -9.03 8.53
CA ARG A 117 18.76 -9.49 7.60
C ARG A 117 17.39 -9.65 8.26
N ILE A 118 17.37 -9.94 9.56
CA ILE A 118 16.14 -10.00 10.38
C ILE A 118 15.35 -8.69 10.26
N SER A 119 16.03 -7.53 10.29
CA SER A 119 15.38 -6.23 10.16
C SER A 119 14.63 -6.06 8.83
N LEU A 120 15.11 -6.66 7.73
CA LEU A 120 14.40 -6.66 6.45
C LEU A 120 13.12 -7.48 6.50
N GLY A 121 13.18 -8.70 7.06
CA GLY A 121 12.00 -9.56 7.19
C GLY A 121 10.92 -8.92 8.07
N ILE A 122 11.31 -8.33 9.19
CA ILE A 122 10.40 -7.66 10.13
C ILE A 122 9.74 -6.43 9.51
N VAL A 123 10.49 -5.62 8.77
CA VAL A 123 9.93 -4.45 8.06
C VAL A 123 8.89 -4.90 7.06
N ILE A 124 9.19 -5.93 6.27
CA ILE A 124 8.27 -6.43 5.25
C ILE A 124 7.01 -7.00 5.90
N ILE A 125 7.14 -7.90 6.87
CA ILE A 125 5.99 -8.56 7.51
C ILE A 125 5.16 -7.56 8.30
N GLY A 126 5.80 -6.83 9.21
CA GLY A 126 5.10 -5.90 10.10
C GLY A 126 4.53 -4.70 9.34
N GLY A 127 5.30 -4.15 8.40
CA GLY A 127 4.83 -3.07 7.56
C GLY A 127 3.69 -3.50 6.64
N LEU A 128 3.73 -4.71 6.06
CA LEU A 128 2.63 -5.20 5.22
C LEU A 128 1.37 -5.41 6.05
N LEU A 129 1.47 -6.04 7.22
CA LEU A 129 0.32 -6.20 8.12
C LEU A 129 -0.35 -4.86 8.43
N PHE A 130 0.47 -3.88 8.84
CA PHE A 130 -0.03 -2.56 9.19
C PHE A 130 -0.57 -1.81 7.96
N ALA A 131 0.14 -1.84 6.84
CA ALA A 131 -0.26 -1.14 5.63
C ALA A 131 -1.46 -1.79 4.94
N LEU A 132 -1.63 -3.10 4.99
CA LEU A 132 -2.78 -3.81 4.41
C LEU A 132 -4.05 -3.46 5.20
N LEU A 133 -3.96 -3.44 6.54
CA LEU A 133 -5.04 -2.96 7.39
C LEU A 133 -5.33 -1.48 7.13
N LEU A 134 -4.34 -0.60 7.21
CA LEU A 134 -4.57 0.83 7.08
C LEU A 134 -5.00 1.24 5.67
N SER A 135 -4.37 0.73 4.61
CA SER A 135 -4.66 1.12 3.22
C SER A 135 -6.06 0.70 2.78
N LEU A 136 -6.53 -0.48 3.20
CA LEU A 136 -7.86 -0.96 2.83
C LEU A 136 -8.98 -0.10 3.42
N PHE A 137 -8.76 0.54 4.57
CA PHE A 137 -9.73 1.48 5.17
C PHE A 137 -9.50 2.92 4.71
N ILE A 138 -8.25 3.38 4.62
CA ILE A 138 -7.92 4.77 4.30
C ILE A 138 -8.16 5.11 2.82
N ILE A 139 -7.94 4.18 1.89
CA ILE A 139 -8.17 4.44 0.47
C ILE A 139 -9.67 4.73 0.19
N PRO A 140 -10.64 3.91 0.67
CA PRO A 140 -12.06 4.22 0.54
C PRO A 140 -12.48 5.52 1.23
N ILE A 141 -11.99 5.78 2.44
CA ILE A 141 -12.32 6.98 3.20
C ILE A 141 -11.79 8.24 2.49
N MET A 142 -10.53 8.23 2.05
CA MET A 142 -9.93 9.37 1.36
C MET A 142 -10.59 9.64 0.00
N TYR A 143 -10.90 8.58 -0.75
CA TYR A 143 -11.52 8.75 -2.07
C TYR A 143 -12.99 9.19 -1.95
N THR A 144 -13.73 8.75 -0.92
CA THR A 144 -15.08 9.27 -0.63
C THR A 144 -15.06 10.72 -0.15
N LEU A 145 -14.05 11.13 0.64
CA LEU A 145 -13.87 12.53 1.06
C LEU A 145 -13.51 13.45 -0.11
N LEU A 146 -12.57 13.06 -0.97
CA LEU A 146 -12.22 13.84 -2.18
C LEU A 146 -13.37 13.86 -3.20
N SER A 147 -14.12 12.77 -3.34
CA SER A 147 -15.30 12.71 -4.21
C SER A 147 -16.44 13.59 -3.74
N LYS A 148 -16.59 13.82 -2.43
CA LYS A 148 -17.68 14.64 -1.91
C LYS A 148 -17.57 16.08 -2.40
N GLN A 149 -16.36 16.54 -2.75
CA GLN A 149 -16.14 17.86 -3.36
C GLN A 149 -16.61 17.97 -4.82
N ASP A 150 -16.70 16.87 -5.58
CA ASP A 150 -17.19 16.91 -6.97
C ASP A 150 -18.74 17.04 -7.06
N LYS A 151 -19.47 16.82 -5.96
CA LYS A 151 -20.93 17.05 -5.91
C LYS A 151 -21.34 18.51 -5.68
N MET A 152 -20.40 19.43 -5.46
CA MET A 152 -20.71 20.86 -5.28
C MET A 152 -20.53 21.71 -6.55
N THR A 153 -20.08 21.14 -7.67
CA THR A 153 -19.74 21.94 -8.88
C THR A 153 -20.30 21.42 -10.20
N ARG A 154 -21.26 20.50 -10.22
CA ARG A 154 -22.10 20.24 -11.41
C ARG A 154 -23.52 19.87 -11.05
#